data_AF-A0A918FTI0-F1
#
_entry.id   AF-A0A918FTI0-F1
#
_cell.length_a   1.000
_cell.length_b   1.000
_cell.length_c   1.000
_cell.angle_alpha   90.00
_cell.angle_beta   90.00
_cell.angle_gamma   90.00
#
_symmetry.space_group_name_H-M   'P 1'
#
loop_
_entity.id
_entity.type
_entity.pdbx_description
1 polymer ?
#
loop_
_entity_poly.entity_id
_entity_poly.type
_entity_poly.pdbx_seq_one_letter_code
_entity_poly.pdbx_strand_id
1 'polypeptide(L)'
;MGASAWDTETKRPIYVDLGVEGLPIGLAGGRYLCRACADPLILRGARPEAKVTPHFSHQEGGPCRLAEREAQIDADDQVVIQLSHQIRALPGITGCTLASPGDDPRDPIGLPPVVIAQCGDTAVVIERPGTLPSPQAVRRRILAVREHHAGAAHVWFLRRDPGQFGQLPSHKVRLSGRDVEHQRVAPTEQQLAILDAGGHVYWLDGKLVLVPYGSHAFRHPARPEQDWTAWPKWPRHKDPRDDWRISKPRPAPTADCWGLVPIALSSLTRTRAVFHPADAHKVMDELYAAQEGRHRWRDRRAREVYAERHAPPTPQPAAPIPTAEAPATEAETDQHTAPQLPQPADQHDAEAPPRGNVTPSVASSANLAPAFPPPPVAPPTIPPPPQLPPAPPAPRAPRQRRWVDTLRMLRRRRER
;
A
#
# COMPACT_ATOMS: atom_id res chain seq x y z
N MET A 1 -10.86 23.76 30.53
CA MET A 1 -12.27 23.62 30.08
C MET A 1 -12.25 22.64 28.94
N GLY A 2 -13.11 21.62 28.98
CA GLY A 2 -13.09 20.54 27.99
C GLY A 2 -13.92 20.89 26.76
N ALA A 3 -13.34 20.73 25.57
CA ALA A 3 -14.02 20.87 24.29
C ALA A 3 -14.83 19.61 23.90
N SER A 4 -14.59 18.50 24.61
CA SER A 4 -15.26 17.23 24.37
C SER A 4 -15.61 16.50 25.68
N ALA A 5 -16.57 15.58 25.59
CA ALA A 5 -16.92 14.67 26.68
C ALA A 5 -17.31 13.29 26.13
N TRP A 6 -17.21 12.25 26.94
CA TRP A 6 -17.81 10.96 26.64
C TRP A 6 -19.27 10.95 27.10
N ASP A 7 -20.18 10.58 26.21
CA ASP A 7 -21.59 10.38 26.54
C ASP A 7 -21.85 8.92 26.89
N THR A 8 -22.22 8.66 28.13
CA THR A 8 -22.54 7.31 28.61
C THR A 8 -23.82 6.73 28.02
N GLU A 9 -24.76 7.58 27.57
CA GLU A 9 -26.02 7.14 26.99
C GLU A 9 -25.82 6.66 25.55
N THR A 10 -25.19 7.50 24.72
CA THR A 10 -24.93 7.17 23.31
C THR A 10 -23.65 6.37 23.09
N LYS A 11 -22.81 6.24 24.12
CA LYS A 11 -21.48 5.60 24.09
C LYS A 11 -20.57 6.20 23.01
N ARG A 12 -20.56 7.54 22.91
CA ARG A 12 -19.83 8.27 21.88
C ARG A 12 -19.17 9.54 22.46
N PRO A 13 -18.07 10.00 21.86
CA PRO A 13 -17.56 11.33 22.16
C PRO A 13 -18.50 12.39 21.59
N ILE A 14 -18.76 13.43 22.39
CA ILE A 14 -19.46 14.65 22.01
C ILE A 14 -18.43 15.76 21.90
N TYR A 15 -18.53 16.54 20.84
CA TYR A 15 -17.68 17.71 20.59
C TYR A 15 -18.55 18.95 20.58
N VAL A 16 -18.20 19.94 21.39
CA VAL A 16 -18.92 21.21 21.47
C VAL A 16 -19.02 21.86 20.08
N ASP A 17 -17.93 21.84 19.32
CA ASP A 17 -17.84 22.47 17.99
C ASP A 17 -18.69 21.78 16.92
N LEU A 18 -19.16 20.55 17.18
CA LEU A 18 -20.08 19.82 16.31
C LEU A 18 -21.55 20.03 16.69
N GLY A 19 -21.81 20.85 17.72
CA GLY A 19 -23.14 21.17 18.21
C GLY A 19 -23.51 20.44 19.49
N VAL A 20 -24.26 21.12 20.37
CA VAL A 20 -24.75 20.59 21.66
C VAL A 20 -26.29 20.63 21.75
N GLU A 21 -26.95 20.83 20.62
CA GLU A 21 -28.41 20.93 20.55
C GLU A 21 -29.07 19.62 21.01
N GLY A 22 -30.09 19.74 21.87
CA GLY A 22 -30.80 18.57 22.41
C GLY A 22 -30.07 17.84 23.54
N LEU A 23 -28.87 18.26 23.92
CA LEU A 23 -28.14 17.66 25.04
C LEU A 23 -28.65 18.18 26.40
N PRO A 24 -28.90 17.30 27.38
CA PRO A 24 -29.23 17.72 28.74
C PRO A 24 -28.16 18.63 29.33
N ILE A 25 -28.55 19.80 29.81
CA ILE A 25 -27.66 20.81 30.38
C ILE A 25 -27.33 20.46 31.84
N GLY A 26 -26.19 20.91 32.35
CA GLY A 26 -25.77 20.70 33.73
C GLY A 26 -25.09 19.34 33.90
N LEU A 27 -25.21 18.76 35.10
CA LEU A 27 -24.59 17.48 35.42
C LEU A 27 -25.26 16.31 34.67
N ALA A 28 -26.50 16.47 34.21
CA ALA A 28 -27.23 15.47 33.41
C ALA A 28 -27.19 14.06 34.03
N GLY A 29 -27.30 13.94 35.36
CA GLY A 29 -27.24 12.65 36.06
C GLY A 29 -25.87 11.93 35.98
N GLY A 30 -24.79 12.65 35.64
CA GLY A 30 -23.47 12.05 35.40
C GLY A 30 -23.30 11.48 33.99
N ARG A 31 -24.19 11.84 33.05
CA ARG A 31 -24.17 11.35 31.66
C ARG A 31 -22.85 11.62 30.94
N TYR A 32 -22.26 12.78 31.18
CA TYR A 32 -21.01 13.19 30.54
C TYR A 32 -19.81 12.86 31.43
N LEU A 33 -18.83 12.17 30.87
CA LEU A 33 -17.58 11.84 31.55
C LEU A 33 -16.39 12.50 30.86
N CYS A 34 -15.41 12.92 31.64
CA CYS A 34 -14.13 13.37 31.12
C CYS A 34 -13.41 12.21 30.44
N ARG A 35 -12.97 12.41 29.19
CA ARG A 35 -12.26 11.35 28.44
C ARG A 35 -10.84 11.10 28.94
N ALA A 36 -10.28 12.02 29.73
CA ALA A 36 -8.96 11.86 30.32
C ALA A 36 -9.01 11.13 31.68
N CYS A 37 -9.89 11.56 32.60
CA CYS A 37 -9.94 11.05 33.98
C CYS A 37 -11.19 10.24 34.34
N ALA A 38 -12.16 10.11 33.43
CA ALA A 38 -13.46 9.44 33.61
C ALA A 38 -14.38 10.06 34.68
N ASP A 39 -14.03 11.21 35.25
CA ASP A 39 -14.86 11.89 36.25
C ASP A 39 -16.06 12.61 35.58
N PRO A 40 -17.20 12.75 36.28
CA PRO A 40 -18.39 13.41 35.72
C PRO A 40 -18.17 14.88 35.35
N LEU A 41 -18.75 15.28 34.23
CA LEU A 41 -18.70 16.63 33.68
C LEU A 41 -20.08 17.29 33.69
N ILE A 42 -20.06 18.63 33.73
CA ILE A 42 -21.22 19.52 33.63
C ILE A 42 -21.15 20.22 32.27
N LEU A 43 -22.22 20.09 31.46
CA LEU A 43 -22.41 20.91 30.27
C LEU A 43 -22.91 22.30 30.68
N ARG A 44 -22.12 23.34 30.42
CA ARG A 44 -22.45 24.75 30.69
C ARG A 44 -22.55 25.52 29.38
N GLY A 45 -23.16 26.70 29.41
CA GLY A 45 -23.22 27.60 28.24
C GLY A 45 -24.11 27.15 27.08
N ALA A 46 -24.82 26.02 27.20
CA ALA A 46 -25.69 25.48 26.15
C ALA A 46 -27.12 26.06 26.13
N ARG A 47 -27.46 27.00 27.03
CA ARG A 47 -28.77 27.66 27.02
C ARG A 47 -28.81 28.73 25.93
N PRO A 48 -29.94 28.94 25.24
CA PRO A 48 -30.06 29.99 24.21
C PRO A 48 -29.68 31.39 24.71
N GLU A 49 -29.93 31.70 26.00
CA GLU A 49 -29.62 33.01 26.58
C GLU A 49 -28.20 33.10 27.18
N ALA A 50 -27.38 32.05 27.06
CA ALA A 50 -26.05 32.03 27.67
C ALA A 50 -25.09 33.00 26.96
N LYS A 51 -24.40 33.83 27.75
CA LYS A 51 -23.36 34.76 27.26
C LYS A 51 -22.01 34.09 26.99
N VAL A 52 -21.89 32.81 27.30
CA VAL A 52 -20.65 32.03 27.17
C VAL A 52 -20.89 30.90 26.20
N THR A 53 -19.87 30.56 25.40
CA THR A 53 -19.94 29.41 24.51
C THR A 53 -20.14 28.12 25.32
N PRO A 54 -20.88 27.13 24.77
CA PRO A 54 -21.05 25.86 25.45
C PRO A 54 -19.71 25.20 25.74
N HIS A 55 -19.57 24.54 26.88
CA HIS A 55 -18.35 23.82 27.25
C HIS A 55 -18.61 22.79 28.36
N PHE A 56 -17.73 21.80 28.46
CA PHE A 56 -17.73 20.86 29.57
C PHE A 56 -16.77 21.29 30.68
N SER A 57 -17.18 21.09 31.93
CA SER A 57 -16.41 21.45 33.11
C SER A 57 -16.57 20.42 34.22
N HIS A 58 -15.50 20.17 35.00
CA HIS A 58 -15.61 19.40 36.23
C HIS A 58 -16.44 20.16 37.26
N GLN A 59 -17.05 19.45 38.21
CA GLN A 59 -17.91 20.05 39.23
C GLN A 59 -17.19 21.12 40.06
N GLU A 60 -15.92 20.87 40.39
CA GLU A 60 -15.08 21.77 41.19
C GLU A 60 -14.63 23.03 40.45
N GLY A 61 -14.94 23.16 39.15
CA GLY A 61 -14.62 24.37 38.36
C GLY A 61 -13.15 24.51 37.93
N GLY A 62 -12.29 23.55 38.26
CA GLY A 62 -10.87 23.52 37.87
C GLY A 62 -10.57 22.77 36.56
N PRO A 63 -9.30 22.81 36.09
CA PRO A 63 -8.84 21.98 34.98
C PRO A 63 -8.93 20.49 35.33
N CYS A 64 -8.91 19.61 34.34
CA CYS A 64 -8.83 18.17 34.60
C CYS A 64 -7.59 17.85 35.43
N ARG A 65 -7.72 16.92 36.39
CA ARG A 65 -6.57 16.37 37.14
C ARG A 65 -5.52 15.70 36.25
N LEU A 66 -5.92 15.31 35.03
CA LEU A 66 -5.05 14.79 33.97
C LEU A 66 -5.01 15.75 32.76
N ALA A 67 -4.72 17.02 33.01
CA ALA A 67 -4.74 18.08 31.99
C ALA A 67 -3.87 17.78 30.76
N GLU A 68 -2.68 17.19 30.94
CA GLU A 68 -1.81 16.82 29.81
C GLU A 68 -2.43 15.76 28.91
N ARG A 69 -3.11 14.78 29.50
CA ARG A 69 -3.83 13.74 28.76
C ARG A 69 -5.06 14.31 28.05
N GLU A 70 -5.80 15.20 28.71
CA GLU A 70 -6.91 15.92 28.09
C GLU A 70 -6.44 16.71 26.86
N ALA A 71 -5.34 17.46 26.99
CA ALA A 71 -4.75 18.20 25.87
C ALA A 71 -4.28 17.29 24.72
N GLN A 72 -3.71 16.12 25.02
CA GLN A 72 -3.32 15.15 24.01
C GLN A 72 -4.54 14.56 23.27
N ILE A 73 -5.61 14.23 24.00
CA ILE A 73 -6.86 13.74 23.40
C ILE A 73 -7.46 14.80 22.47
N ASP A 74 -7.57 16.05 22.94
CA ASP A 74 -8.11 17.14 22.15
C ASP A 74 -7.25 17.41 20.88
N ALA A 75 -5.92 17.31 21.00
CA ALA A 75 -5.01 17.44 19.87
C ALA A 75 -5.20 16.31 18.83
N ASP A 76 -5.34 15.06 19.27
CA ASP A 76 -5.57 13.92 18.38
C ASP A 76 -6.95 13.99 17.71
N ASP A 77 -7.99 14.38 18.45
CA ASP A 77 -9.34 14.58 17.91
C ASP A 77 -9.36 15.66 16.84
N GLN A 78 -8.65 16.77 17.06
CA GLN A 78 -8.63 17.87 16.11
C GLN A 78 -8.05 17.44 14.75
N VAL A 79 -7.07 16.51 14.74
CA VAL A 79 -6.56 15.92 13.51
C VAL A 79 -7.63 15.09 12.80
N VAL A 80 -8.42 14.31 13.55
CA VAL A 80 -9.52 13.50 13.00
C VAL A 80 -10.67 14.37 12.48
N ILE A 81 -11.05 15.42 13.22
CA ILE A 81 -12.07 16.38 12.83
C ILE A 81 -11.67 17.05 11.50
N GLN A 82 -10.43 17.53 11.38
CA GLN A 82 -9.92 18.09 10.13
C GLN A 82 -9.93 17.06 8.99
N LEU A 83 -9.56 15.81 9.25
CA LEU A 83 -9.65 14.74 8.25
C LEU A 83 -11.11 14.53 7.82
N SER A 84 -12.06 14.51 8.74
CA SER A 84 -13.48 14.32 8.45
C SER A 84 -14.03 15.41 7.51
N HIS A 85 -13.57 16.66 7.66
CA HIS A 85 -13.92 17.75 6.77
C HIS A 85 -13.33 17.54 5.37
N GLN A 86 -12.09 17.06 5.28
CA GLN A 86 -11.46 16.71 4.00
C GLN A 86 -12.16 15.55 3.31
N ILE A 87 -12.54 14.51 4.05
CA ILE A 87 -13.27 13.35 3.53
C ILE A 87 -14.67 13.77 3.06
N ARG A 88 -15.40 14.56 3.86
CA ARG A 88 -16.72 15.09 3.49
C ARG A 88 -16.70 15.88 2.17
N ALA A 89 -15.60 16.57 1.89
CA ALA A 89 -15.42 17.34 0.66
C ALA A 89 -15.04 16.48 -0.57
N LEU A 90 -14.84 15.16 -0.42
CA LEU A 90 -14.52 14.28 -1.54
C LEU A 90 -15.76 13.99 -2.40
N PRO A 91 -15.61 13.83 -3.73
CA PRO A 91 -16.72 13.43 -4.59
C PRO A 91 -17.33 12.11 -4.16
N GLY A 92 -18.66 11.98 -4.22
CA GLY A 92 -19.36 10.71 -3.94
C GLY A 92 -19.57 10.38 -2.45
N ILE A 93 -19.10 11.23 -1.53
CA ILE A 93 -19.40 11.11 -0.11
C ILE A 93 -20.79 11.70 0.18
N THR A 94 -21.69 10.88 0.68
CA THR A 94 -23.08 11.26 1.01
C THR A 94 -23.30 11.47 2.50
N GLY A 95 -22.43 10.92 3.34
CA GLY A 95 -22.48 11.06 4.79
C GLY A 95 -21.08 10.95 5.40
N CYS A 96 -20.83 11.70 6.47
CA CYS A 96 -19.55 11.70 7.17
C CYS A 96 -19.75 12.04 8.64
N THR A 97 -19.54 11.06 9.52
CA THR A 97 -19.74 11.14 10.98
C THR A 97 -18.50 10.66 11.74
N LEU A 98 -18.40 11.01 13.01
CA LEU A 98 -17.37 10.50 13.92
C LEU A 98 -17.96 9.45 14.87
N ALA A 99 -17.17 8.43 15.21
CA ALA A 99 -17.51 7.44 16.22
C ALA A 99 -16.25 6.90 16.91
N SER A 100 -16.40 6.24 18.06
CA SER A 100 -15.28 5.56 18.75
C SER A 100 -15.60 4.07 18.97
N PRO A 101 -15.56 3.22 17.93
CA PRO A 101 -16.02 1.83 18.03
C PRO A 101 -15.22 1.02 19.05
N GLY A 102 -15.90 0.46 20.05
CA GLY A 102 -15.29 -0.39 21.08
C GLY A 102 -14.49 0.37 22.15
N ASP A 103 -14.52 1.70 22.14
CA ASP A 103 -13.89 2.51 23.18
C ASP A 103 -14.78 2.59 24.42
N ASP A 104 -14.16 2.58 25.61
CA ASP A 104 -14.83 2.72 26.91
C ASP A 104 -14.03 3.73 27.75
N PRO A 105 -14.65 4.76 28.36
CA PRO A 105 -13.93 5.73 29.19
C PRO A 105 -13.22 5.10 30.40
N ARG A 106 -13.66 3.91 30.87
CA ARG A 106 -13.06 3.17 31.99
C ARG A 106 -11.98 2.20 31.54
N ASP A 107 -12.03 1.73 30.31
CA ASP A 107 -11.00 0.91 29.66
C ASP A 107 -10.74 1.39 28.22
N PRO A 108 -10.11 2.57 28.07
CA PRO A 108 -9.98 3.21 26.77
C PRO A 108 -8.99 2.43 25.90
N ILE A 109 -9.36 2.23 24.63
CA ILE A 109 -8.46 1.62 23.62
C ILE A 109 -7.24 2.54 23.38
N GLY A 110 -7.36 3.83 23.72
CA GLY A 110 -6.28 4.82 23.54
C GLY A 110 -6.14 5.27 22.09
N LEU A 111 -7.19 5.10 21.29
CA LEU A 111 -7.26 5.55 19.91
C LEU A 111 -8.24 6.71 19.78
N PRO A 112 -7.93 7.71 18.93
CA PRO A 112 -8.88 8.76 18.63
C PRO A 112 -10.12 8.18 17.90
N PRO A 113 -11.20 8.95 17.79
CA PRO A 113 -12.36 8.56 17.01
C PRO A 113 -11.99 8.27 15.55
N VAL A 114 -12.88 7.53 14.90
CA VAL A 114 -12.79 7.18 13.50
C VAL A 114 -13.73 8.06 12.69
N VAL A 115 -13.37 8.33 11.45
CA VAL A 115 -14.28 8.91 10.46
C VAL A 115 -15.05 7.78 9.80
N ILE A 116 -16.38 7.82 9.85
CA ILE A 116 -17.26 6.92 9.11
C ILE A 116 -17.79 7.71 7.92
N ALA A 117 -17.37 7.32 6.72
CA ALA A 117 -17.81 7.92 5.47
C ALA A 117 -18.74 6.96 4.71
N GLN A 118 -19.86 7.48 4.24
CA GLN A 118 -20.77 6.79 3.34
C GLN A 118 -20.44 7.17 1.89
N CYS A 119 -20.18 6.17 1.07
CA CYS A 119 -19.93 6.25 -0.36
C CYS A 119 -21.02 5.41 -1.05
N GLY A 120 -22.05 6.04 -1.62
CA GLY A 120 -23.20 5.30 -2.14
C GLY A 120 -23.81 4.37 -1.08
N ASP A 121 -23.92 3.08 -1.40
CA ASP A 121 -24.43 2.03 -0.49
C ASP A 121 -23.34 1.40 0.41
N THR A 122 -22.10 1.90 0.34
CA THR A 122 -20.96 1.34 1.06
C THR A 122 -20.44 2.30 2.12
N ALA A 123 -19.99 1.76 3.24
CA ALA A 123 -19.33 2.51 4.29
C ALA A 123 -17.82 2.26 4.30
N VAL A 124 -17.05 3.28 4.66
CA VAL A 124 -15.64 3.16 5.00
C VAL A 124 -15.40 3.73 6.40
N VAL A 125 -14.69 2.97 7.21
CA VAL A 125 -14.19 3.40 8.52
C VAL A 125 -12.73 3.79 8.36
N ILE A 126 -12.43 5.04 8.68
CA ILE A 126 -11.11 5.65 8.45
C ILE A 126 -10.50 6.03 9.79
N GLU A 127 -9.36 5.42 10.08
CA GLU A 127 -8.54 5.67 11.26
C GLU A 127 -7.44 6.67 10.95
N ARG A 128 -7.15 7.55 11.90
CA ARG A 128 -6.05 8.52 11.81
C ARG A 128 -5.34 8.66 13.15
N PRO A 129 -4.63 7.62 13.61
CA PRO A 129 -3.94 7.69 14.88
C PRO A 129 -2.73 8.64 14.80
N GLY A 130 -2.45 9.37 15.89
CA GLY A 130 -1.22 10.14 16.04
C GLY A 130 0.01 9.24 16.11
N THR A 131 -0.11 8.15 16.86
CA THR A 131 0.91 7.09 17.04
C THR A 131 0.29 5.73 16.78
N LEU A 132 1.02 4.81 16.16
CA LEU A 132 0.51 3.47 15.89
C LEU A 132 0.17 2.75 17.21
N PRO A 133 -1.07 2.24 17.36
CA PRO A 133 -1.48 1.52 18.57
C PRO A 133 -0.79 0.15 18.67
N SER A 134 -0.82 -0.45 19.86
CA SER A 134 -0.35 -1.81 20.05
C SER A 134 -1.14 -2.80 19.17
N PRO A 135 -0.56 -3.95 18.78
CA PRO A 135 -1.27 -4.97 18.00
C PRO A 135 -2.58 -5.45 18.66
N GLN A 136 -2.64 -5.48 19.99
CA GLN A 136 -3.86 -5.84 20.72
C GLN A 136 -4.95 -4.78 20.58
N ALA A 137 -4.60 -3.49 20.68
CA ALA A 137 -5.53 -2.38 20.47
C ALA A 137 -6.05 -2.34 19.02
N VAL A 138 -5.19 -2.63 18.02
CA VAL A 138 -5.60 -2.83 16.62
C VAL A 138 -6.68 -3.91 16.50
N ARG A 139 -6.44 -5.08 17.09
CA ARG A 139 -7.40 -6.20 17.03
C ARG A 139 -8.73 -5.86 17.69
N ARG A 140 -8.70 -5.25 18.89
CA ARG A 140 -9.91 -4.77 19.59
C ARG A 140 -10.72 -3.80 18.73
N ARG A 141 -10.05 -2.80 18.15
CA ARG A 141 -10.69 -1.78 17.33
C ARG A 141 -11.31 -2.37 16.06
N ILE A 142 -10.59 -3.23 15.35
CA ILE A 142 -11.10 -3.86 14.13
C ILE A 142 -12.30 -4.78 14.41
N LEU A 143 -12.28 -5.53 15.52
CA LEU A 143 -13.42 -6.33 15.94
C LEU A 143 -14.64 -5.45 16.21
N ALA A 144 -14.49 -4.38 16.98
CA ALA A 144 -15.58 -3.45 17.26
C ALA A 144 -16.12 -2.78 16.00
N VAL A 145 -15.25 -2.41 15.05
CA VAL A 145 -15.67 -1.87 13.75
C VAL A 145 -16.51 -2.88 12.97
N ARG A 146 -16.10 -4.15 12.94
CA ARG A 146 -16.86 -5.20 12.24
C ARG A 146 -18.23 -5.45 12.87
N GLU A 147 -18.33 -5.39 14.20
CA GLU A 147 -19.58 -5.55 14.93
C GLU A 147 -20.57 -4.41 14.65
N HIS A 148 -20.10 -3.16 14.64
CA HIS A 148 -20.96 -1.98 14.50
C HIS A 148 -21.16 -1.54 13.05
N HIS A 149 -20.26 -1.91 12.15
CA HIS A 149 -20.19 -1.49 10.75
C HIS A 149 -19.85 -2.67 9.83
N ALA A 150 -20.65 -3.73 9.90
CA ALA A 150 -20.45 -4.92 9.09
C ALA A 150 -20.36 -4.59 7.59
N GLY A 151 -19.38 -5.17 6.90
CA GLY A 151 -19.14 -4.95 5.47
C GLY A 151 -18.42 -3.65 5.12
N ALA A 152 -18.17 -2.74 6.09
CA ALA A 152 -17.41 -1.53 5.84
C ALA A 152 -15.93 -1.84 5.57
N ALA A 153 -15.34 -1.12 4.62
CA ALA A 153 -13.89 -1.15 4.45
C ALA A 153 -13.22 -0.43 5.63
N HIS A 154 -12.13 -0.99 6.18
CA HIS A 154 -11.40 -0.38 7.29
C HIS A 154 -10.02 0.09 6.84
N VAL A 155 -9.82 1.41 6.86
CA VAL A 155 -8.64 2.08 6.32
C VAL A 155 -7.93 2.84 7.42
N TRP A 156 -6.61 2.69 7.49
CA TRP A 156 -5.73 3.38 8.42
C TRP A 156 -4.85 4.36 7.65
N PHE A 157 -5.12 5.66 7.81
CA PHE A 157 -4.26 6.71 7.29
C PHE A 157 -3.17 7.06 8.31
N LEU A 158 -1.96 6.55 8.06
CA LEU A 158 -0.80 6.81 8.90
C LEU A 158 -0.11 8.11 8.52
N ARG A 159 0.56 8.73 9.49
CA ARG A 159 1.35 9.94 9.24
C ARG A 159 2.57 9.54 8.42
N ARG A 160 2.96 10.38 7.48
CA ARG A 160 4.24 10.24 6.79
C ARG A 160 5.37 10.72 7.70
N ASP A 161 5.60 9.97 8.77
CA ASP A 161 6.65 10.20 9.76
C ASP A 161 7.73 9.11 9.62
N PRO A 162 8.99 9.47 9.33
CA PRO A 162 10.10 8.51 9.28
C PRO A 162 10.27 7.68 10.56
N GLY A 163 9.74 8.13 11.71
CA GLY A 163 9.72 7.33 12.96
C GLY A 163 8.66 6.21 12.97
N GLN A 164 7.70 6.22 12.05
CA GLN A 164 6.59 5.26 11.99
C GLN A 164 6.77 4.18 10.90
N PHE A 165 7.88 4.21 10.15
CA PHE A 165 8.23 3.17 9.19
C PHE A 165 9.74 3.14 8.95
N GLY A 166 10.34 1.97 8.77
CA GLY A 166 11.76 1.88 8.43
C GLY A 166 11.98 2.40 7.01
N GLN A 167 12.50 3.62 6.85
CA GLN A 167 12.76 4.16 5.53
C GLN A 167 13.83 3.34 4.81
N LEU A 168 13.48 2.80 3.65
CA LEU A 168 14.43 2.09 2.78
C LEU A 168 14.80 2.99 1.59
N PRO A 169 15.96 2.76 0.95
CA PRO A 169 16.30 3.46 -0.28
C PRO A 169 15.20 3.26 -1.33
N SER A 170 14.74 4.36 -1.94
CA SER A 170 13.79 4.30 -3.06
C SER A 170 14.31 3.41 -4.18
N HIS A 171 13.40 2.85 -4.97
CA HIS A 171 13.76 2.06 -6.15
C HIS A 171 13.16 2.62 -7.43
N LYS A 172 13.82 2.35 -8.55
CA LYS A 172 13.33 2.73 -9.87
C LYS A 172 12.44 1.62 -10.42
N VAL A 173 11.24 1.99 -10.82
CA VAL A 173 10.26 1.11 -11.46
C VAL A 173 9.98 1.60 -12.87
N ARG A 174 9.71 0.69 -13.80
CA ARG A 174 9.35 1.02 -15.18
C ARG A 174 7.83 1.06 -15.30
N LEU A 175 7.27 2.23 -15.56
CA LEU A 175 5.84 2.44 -15.78
C LEU A 175 5.63 3.04 -17.16
N SER A 176 4.79 2.41 -17.98
CA SER A 176 4.49 2.88 -19.33
C SER A 176 5.73 3.29 -20.15
N GLY A 177 6.82 2.52 -20.05
CA GLY A 177 8.08 2.80 -20.76
C GLY A 177 8.96 3.92 -20.17
N ARG A 178 8.67 4.41 -18.96
CA ARG A 178 9.48 5.42 -18.26
C ARG A 178 9.92 4.94 -16.88
N ASP A 179 11.09 5.37 -16.45
CA ASP A 179 11.58 5.09 -15.10
C ASP A 179 11.01 6.10 -14.11
N VAL A 180 10.38 5.59 -13.05
CA VAL A 180 9.77 6.38 -11.98
C VAL A 180 10.36 5.90 -10.65
N GLU A 181 10.64 6.81 -9.73
CA GLU A 181 11.09 6.45 -8.38
C GLU A 181 9.88 6.16 -7.47
N HIS A 182 9.82 4.95 -6.93
CA HIS A 182 8.88 4.58 -5.87
C HIS A 182 9.63 4.52 -4.53
N GLN A 183 9.02 5.10 -3.50
CA GLN A 183 9.52 4.97 -2.13
C GLN A 183 9.34 3.53 -1.65
N ARG A 184 10.24 3.08 -0.78
CA ARG A 184 10.17 1.79 -0.11
C ARG A 184 10.23 1.96 1.39
N VAL A 185 9.50 1.12 2.09
CA VAL A 185 9.44 1.10 3.55
C VAL A 185 9.51 -0.34 4.06
N ALA A 186 10.17 -0.55 5.20
CA ALA A 186 10.05 -1.76 5.98
C ALA A 186 8.81 -1.61 6.90
N PRO A 187 7.82 -2.51 6.80
CA PRO A 187 6.63 -2.40 7.63
C PRO A 187 6.93 -2.70 9.10
N THR A 188 6.20 -2.07 10.00
CA THR A 188 6.29 -2.36 11.44
C THR A 188 5.33 -3.49 11.83
N GLU A 189 5.54 -4.08 13.01
CA GLU A 189 4.64 -5.12 13.55
C GLU A 189 3.18 -4.65 13.66
N GLN A 190 2.97 -3.39 14.04
CA GLN A 190 1.63 -2.79 14.12
C GLN A 190 0.96 -2.70 12.74
N GLN A 191 1.73 -2.37 11.70
CA GLN A 191 1.22 -2.28 10.33
C GLN A 191 0.86 -3.65 9.77
N LEU A 192 1.68 -4.67 10.07
CA LEU A 192 1.37 -6.07 9.74
C LEU A 192 0.11 -6.54 10.48
N ALA A 193 -0.03 -6.22 11.77
CA ALA A 193 -1.22 -6.57 12.55
C ALA A 193 -2.51 -5.95 11.98
N ILE A 194 -2.45 -4.73 11.42
CA ILE A 194 -3.59 -4.10 10.74
C ILE A 194 -3.97 -4.91 9.49
N LEU A 195 -2.99 -5.29 8.65
CA LEU A 195 -3.23 -6.08 7.44
C LEU A 195 -3.78 -7.47 7.76
N ASP A 196 -3.20 -8.15 8.75
CA ASP A 196 -3.63 -9.49 9.19
C ASP A 196 -5.06 -9.48 9.74
N ALA A 197 -5.44 -8.41 10.43
CA ALA A 197 -6.80 -8.18 10.87
C ALA A 197 -7.73 -7.67 9.75
N GLY A 198 -7.29 -7.67 8.49
CA GLY A 198 -8.11 -7.35 7.32
C GLY A 198 -8.27 -5.86 7.02
N GLY A 199 -7.62 -4.97 7.78
CA GLY A 199 -7.56 -3.54 7.51
C GLY A 199 -6.63 -3.19 6.34
N HIS A 200 -6.68 -1.93 5.94
CA HIS A 200 -5.80 -1.36 4.92
C HIS A 200 -4.90 -0.30 5.53
N VAL A 201 -3.62 -0.30 5.19
CA VAL A 201 -2.66 0.72 5.63
C VAL A 201 -2.31 1.64 4.47
N TYR A 202 -2.55 2.93 4.61
CA TYR A 202 -2.14 3.97 3.66
C TYR A 202 -1.42 5.10 4.39
N TRP A 203 -0.57 5.85 3.69
CA TRP A 203 0.00 7.09 4.24
C TRP A 203 -0.67 8.30 3.61
N LEU A 204 -1.10 9.24 4.45
CA LEU A 204 -1.67 10.50 4.01
C LEU A 204 -0.62 11.62 4.12
N ASP A 205 -0.30 12.23 2.99
CA ASP A 205 0.64 13.35 2.83
C ASP A 205 -0.07 14.52 2.12
N GLY A 206 -0.71 15.37 2.92
CA GLY A 206 -1.59 16.42 2.41
C GLY A 206 -2.72 15.83 1.57
N LYS A 207 -2.75 16.16 0.27
CA LYS A 207 -3.74 15.66 -0.70
C LYS A 207 -3.31 14.38 -1.43
N LEU A 208 -2.18 13.79 -1.04
CA LEU A 208 -1.66 12.55 -1.60
C LEU A 208 -1.86 11.38 -0.64
N VAL A 209 -2.20 10.25 -1.22
CA VAL A 209 -2.31 8.96 -0.54
C VAL A 209 -1.26 8.03 -1.14
N LEU A 210 -0.44 7.45 -0.28
CA LEU A 210 0.54 6.45 -0.66
C LEU A 210 -0.03 5.06 -0.34
N VAL A 211 -0.28 4.29 -1.39
CA VAL A 211 -0.88 2.95 -1.31
C VAL A 211 0.22 1.90 -1.45
N PRO A 212 0.37 0.97 -0.48
CA PRO A 212 1.45 0.00 -0.51
C PRO A 212 1.16 -1.19 -1.43
N TYR A 213 2.20 -1.70 -2.07
CA TYR A 213 2.30 -3.05 -2.64
C TYR A 213 3.51 -3.76 -2.00
N GLY A 214 3.48 -5.09 -1.93
CA GLY A 214 4.61 -5.85 -1.40
C GLY A 214 5.68 -6.00 -2.47
N SER A 215 6.95 -5.89 -2.09
CA SER A 215 8.10 -6.09 -2.96
C SER A 215 8.93 -7.23 -2.40
N HIS A 216 9.24 -8.20 -3.25
CA HIS A 216 10.07 -9.35 -2.90
C HIS A 216 11.32 -9.32 -3.76
N ALA A 217 12.49 -9.31 -3.14
CA ALA A 217 13.73 -9.65 -3.78
C ALA A 217 13.72 -11.14 -4.14
N PHE A 218 14.18 -11.47 -5.34
CA PHE A 218 14.36 -12.85 -5.72
C PHE A 218 15.50 -12.99 -6.72
N ARG A 219 16.06 -14.20 -6.78
CA ARG A 219 17.07 -14.56 -7.77
C ARG A 219 16.46 -15.54 -8.75
N HIS A 220 16.56 -15.25 -10.05
CA HIS A 220 16.14 -16.17 -11.10
C HIS A 220 16.90 -17.51 -10.98
N PRO A 221 16.22 -18.67 -10.99
CA PRO A 221 16.90 -19.96 -10.97
C PRO A 221 17.69 -20.13 -12.28
N ALA A 222 18.96 -20.56 -12.18
CA ALA A 222 19.74 -20.87 -13.37
C ALA A 222 19.28 -22.20 -13.96
N ARG A 223 19.07 -22.24 -15.28
CA ARG A 223 18.73 -23.45 -16.03
C ARG A 223 19.91 -23.90 -16.92
N PRO A 224 20.01 -25.18 -17.30
CA PRO A 224 21.15 -25.70 -18.07
C PRO A 224 21.46 -24.95 -19.38
N GLU A 225 20.44 -24.46 -20.08
CA GLU A 225 20.56 -23.75 -21.37
C GLU A 225 20.64 -22.23 -21.22
N GLN A 226 21.21 -21.75 -20.12
CA GLN A 226 21.26 -20.32 -19.79
C GLN A 226 22.63 -19.89 -19.30
N ASP A 227 23.15 -18.79 -19.83
CA ASP A 227 24.38 -18.16 -19.37
C ASP A 227 24.10 -16.73 -18.85
N TRP A 228 24.42 -16.53 -17.57
CA TRP A 228 24.21 -15.29 -16.83
C TRP A 228 25.52 -14.53 -16.56
N THR A 229 26.67 -15.02 -17.07
CA THR A 229 28.01 -14.57 -16.65
C THR A 229 28.59 -13.42 -17.49
N ALA A 230 28.03 -13.14 -18.67
CA ALA A 230 28.64 -12.24 -19.65
C ALA A 230 27.65 -11.24 -20.27
N TRP A 231 26.91 -10.49 -19.46
CA TRP A 231 25.91 -9.54 -19.97
C TRP A 231 26.54 -8.15 -20.22
N PRO A 232 26.69 -7.71 -21.49
CA PRO A 232 27.28 -6.41 -21.78
C PRO A 232 26.41 -5.30 -21.18
N LYS A 233 27.06 -4.30 -20.55
CA LYS A 233 26.41 -3.15 -19.88
C LYS A 233 25.63 -3.49 -18.60
N TRP A 234 25.62 -4.73 -18.13
CA TRP A 234 25.12 -5.03 -16.78
C TRP A 234 26.12 -4.56 -15.72
N PRO A 235 25.67 -4.00 -14.58
CA PRO A 235 26.59 -3.60 -13.52
C PRO A 235 27.43 -4.79 -13.03
N ARG A 236 28.77 -4.68 -13.12
CA ARG A 236 29.71 -5.78 -12.78
C ARG A 236 29.55 -6.32 -11.35
N HIS A 237 29.03 -5.52 -10.43
CA HIS A 237 28.81 -5.88 -9.03
C HIS A 237 27.42 -6.48 -8.76
N LYS A 238 26.60 -6.74 -9.79
CA LYS A 238 25.25 -7.30 -9.65
C LYS A 238 25.13 -8.57 -10.47
N ASP A 239 24.58 -9.61 -9.86
CA ASP A 239 24.18 -10.81 -10.60
C ASP A 239 22.96 -10.46 -11.48
N PRO A 240 22.97 -10.73 -12.80
CA PRO A 240 21.81 -10.44 -13.64
C PRO A 240 20.56 -11.26 -13.30
N ARG A 241 20.72 -12.31 -12.48
CA ARG A 241 19.62 -13.07 -11.89
C ARG A 241 18.94 -12.33 -10.74
N ASP A 242 19.57 -11.34 -10.12
CA ASP A 242 18.97 -10.59 -9.02
C ASP A 242 17.88 -9.66 -9.54
N ASP A 243 16.64 -9.91 -9.15
CA ASP A 243 15.46 -9.16 -9.57
C ASP A 243 14.50 -8.94 -8.39
N TRP A 244 13.37 -8.31 -8.68
CA TRP A 244 12.30 -8.12 -7.72
C TRP A 244 10.94 -8.33 -8.36
N ARG A 245 10.00 -8.83 -7.56
CA ARG A 245 8.60 -9.04 -7.92
C ARG A 245 7.68 -8.34 -6.93
N ILE A 246 6.44 -8.09 -7.34
CA ILE A 246 5.44 -7.47 -6.47
C ILE A 246 4.33 -8.42 -6.07
N SER A 247 3.77 -8.18 -4.89
CA SER A 247 2.44 -8.65 -4.48
C SER A 247 1.47 -7.46 -4.53
N LYS A 248 0.34 -7.67 -5.23
CA LYS A 248 -0.75 -6.69 -5.43
C LYS A 248 -2.10 -7.42 -5.31
N PRO A 249 -3.20 -6.72 -5.00
CA PRO A 249 -3.30 -5.29 -4.71
C PRO A 249 -2.81 -4.91 -3.31
N ARG A 250 -2.55 -5.90 -2.44
CA ARG A 250 -2.04 -5.69 -1.09
C ARG A 250 -0.64 -6.31 -0.94
N PRO A 251 0.20 -5.77 -0.04
CA PRO A 251 1.42 -6.44 0.34
C PRO A 251 1.13 -7.84 0.90
N ALA A 252 1.81 -8.85 0.38
CA ALA A 252 1.79 -10.17 1.00
C ALA A 252 2.51 -10.12 2.35
N PRO A 253 2.11 -10.95 3.34
CA PRO A 253 2.80 -11.03 4.64
C PRO A 253 4.30 -11.35 4.52
N THR A 254 4.69 -12.05 3.44
CA THR A 254 6.07 -12.46 3.15
C THR A 254 6.84 -11.45 2.28
N ALA A 255 6.33 -10.22 2.12
CA ALA A 255 7.04 -9.18 1.38
C ALA A 255 8.25 -8.66 2.16
N ASP A 256 9.42 -8.59 1.52
CA ASP A 256 10.64 -8.08 2.15
C ASP A 256 10.53 -6.60 2.50
N CYS A 257 9.78 -5.84 1.71
CA CYS A 257 9.46 -4.44 1.96
C CYS A 257 8.18 -4.04 1.22
N TRP A 258 7.66 -2.84 1.51
CA TRP A 258 6.53 -2.27 0.78
C TRP A 258 6.99 -1.15 -0.12
N GLY A 259 6.60 -1.21 -1.39
CA GLY A 259 6.70 -0.08 -2.30
C GLY A 259 5.44 0.77 -2.26
N LEU A 260 5.57 2.08 -2.42
CA LEU A 260 4.46 3.02 -2.26
C LEU A 260 4.05 3.65 -3.59
N VAL A 261 2.78 3.51 -3.96
CA VAL A 261 2.18 4.16 -5.13
C VAL A 261 1.49 5.46 -4.72
N PRO A 262 1.92 6.62 -5.23
CA PRO A 262 1.25 7.89 -4.95
C PRO A 262 0.01 8.08 -5.82
N ILE A 263 -1.13 8.34 -5.18
CA ILE A 263 -2.39 8.75 -5.82
C ILE A 263 -2.96 9.99 -5.13
N ALA A 264 -3.88 10.70 -5.78
CA ALA A 264 -4.59 11.80 -5.15
C ALA A 264 -5.64 11.26 -4.15
N LEU A 265 -5.82 11.91 -2.99
CA LEU A 265 -6.87 11.55 -2.03
C LEU A 265 -8.26 11.51 -2.70
N SER A 266 -8.54 12.51 -3.54
CA SER A 266 -9.78 12.59 -4.33
C SER A 266 -9.97 11.49 -5.36
N SER A 267 -8.96 10.67 -5.65
CA SER A 267 -9.13 9.50 -6.53
C SER A 267 -9.79 8.32 -5.84
N LEU A 268 -9.76 8.26 -4.50
CA LEU A 268 -10.32 7.14 -3.73
C LEU A 268 -11.83 6.98 -3.89
N THR A 269 -12.54 8.04 -4.27
CA THR A 269 -14.01 8.04 -4.36
C THR A 269 -14.52 8.48 -5.73
N ARG A 270 -13.62 8.73 -6.70
CA ARG A 270 -13.97 9.38 -7.97
C ARG A 270 -14.59 8.43 -8.99
N THR A 271 -14.11 7.20 -9.05
CA THR A 271 -14.36 6.30 -10.19
C THR A 271 -15.47 5.30 -9.94
N ARG A 272 -15.88 5.13 -8.68
CA ARG A 272 -16.96 4.26 -8.22
C ARG A 272 -17.53 4.94 -6.98
N ALA A 273 -18.83 4.83 -6.72
CA ALA A 273 -19.43 5.28 -5.47
C ALA A 273 -18.98 4.40 -4.28
N VAL A 274 -17.68 4.08 -4.20
CA VAL A 274 -17.04 3.16 -3.26
C VAL A 274 -15.65 3.72 -2.97
N PHE A 275 -15.22 3.65 -1.71
CA PHE A 275 -13.88 4.04 -1.31
C PHE A 275 -12.85 2.99 -1.79
N HIS A 276 -12.22 3.23 -2.94
CA HIS A 276 -11.35 2.27 -3.60
C HIS A 276 -10.13 2.93 -4.29
N PRO A 277 -8.89 2.46 -4.04
CA PRO A 277 -7.69 3.01 -4.68
C PRO A 277 -7.48 2.49 -6.11
N ALA A 278 -8.48 2.67 -6.98
CA ALA A 278 -8.47 2.18 -8.36
C ALA A 278 -7.23 2.62 -9.16
N ASP A 279 -6.85 3.89 -9.02
CA ASP A 279 -5.69 4.47 -9.71
C ASP A 279 -4.39 3.78 -9.27
N ALA A 280 -4.27 3.40 -7.99
CA ALA A 280 -3.09 2.68 -7.51
C ALA A 280 -3.06 1.25 -8.02
N HIS A 281 -4.20 0.56 -8.07
CA HIS A 281 -4.30 -0.79 -8.62
C HIS A 281 -3.91 -0.81 -10.10
N LYS A 282 -4.33 0.19 -10.89
CA LYS A 282 -3.91 0.32 -12.29
C LYS A 282 -2.39 0.47 -12.41
N VAL A 283 -1.76 1.27 -11.56
CA VAL A 283 -0.28 1.37 -11.53
C VAL A 283 0.34 0.03 -11.14
N MET A 284 -0.20 -0.68 -10.15
CA MET A 284 0.28 -2.02 -9.78
C MET A 284 0.10 -3.04 -10.92
N ASP A 285 -0.94 -2.91 -11.74
CA ASP A 285 -1.13 -3.71 -12.95
C ASP A 285 -0.02 -3.46 -13.98
N GLU A 286 0.31 -2.20 -14.22
CA GLU A 286 1.46 -1.83 -15.07
C GLU A 286 2.79 -2.36 -14.50
N LEU A 287 3.00 -2.29 -13.18
CA LEU A 287 4.20 -2.83 -12.53
C LEU A 287 4.32 -4.34 -12.70
N TYR A 288 3.19 -5.05 -12.60
CA TYR A 288 3.14 -6.50 -12.78
C TYR A 288 3.45 -6.90 -14.23
N ALA A 289 2.88 -6.20 -15.21
CA ALA A 289 3.21 -6.41 -16.62
C ALA A 289 4.70 -6.11 -16.90
N ALA A 290 5.25 -5.04 -16.32
CA ALA A 290 6.66 -4.70 -16.43
C ALA A 290 7.56 -5.77 -15.77
N GLN A 291 7.13 -6.38 -14.67
CA GLN A 291 7.83 -7.51 -14.03
C GLN A 291 7.91 -8.71 -14.99
N GLU A 292 6.80 -9.12 -15.60
CA GLU A 292 6.81 -10.21 -16.57
C GLU A 292 7.69 -9.91 -17.78
N GLY A 293 7.64 -8.67 -18.28
CA GLY A 293 8.49 -8.22 -19.38
C GLY A 293 9.99 -8.30 -19.03
N ARG A 294 10.37 -7.82 -17.83
CA ARG A 294 11.76 -7.96 -17.34
C ARG A 294 12.19 -9.42 -17.26
N HIS A 295 11.34 -10.29 -16.69
CA HIS A 295 11.63 -11.71 -16.58
C HIS A 295 11.84 -12.37 -17.95
N ARG A 296 10.91 -12.18 -18.90
CA ARG A 296 11.02 -12.76 -20.25
C ARG A 296 12.25 -12.25 -21.00
N TRP A 297 12.55 -10.96 -20.88
CA TRP A 297 13.74 -10.37 -21.51
C TRP A 297 15.03 -10.97 -20.93
N ARG A 298 15.10 -11.11 -19.60
CA ARG A 298 16.27 -11.70 -18.93
C ARG A 298 16.46 -13.17 -19.30
N ASP A 299 15.38 -13.95 -19.29
CA ASP A 299 15.39 -15.36 -19.67
C ASP A 299 15.86 -15.56 -21.12
N ARG A 300 15.32 -14.76 -22.05
CA ARG A 300 15.75 -14.77 -23.46
C ARG A 300 17.22 -14.40 -23.59
N ARG A 301 17.67 -13.33 -22.91
CA ARG A 301 19.06 -12.88 -23.00
C ARG A 301 20.03 -13.92 -22.46
N ALA A 302 19.67 -14.63 -21.38
CA ALA A 302 20.49 -15.70 -20.85
C ALA A 302 20.67 -16.85 -21.86
N ARG A 303 19.60 -17.20 -22.59
CA ARG A 303 19.65 -18.22 -23.66
C ARG A 303 20.43 -17.75 -24.88
N GLU A 304 20.28 -16.48 -25.28
CA GLU A 304 21.06 -15.89 -26.37
C GLU A 304 22.56 -15.95 -26.07
N VAL A 305 22.98 -15.55 -24.88
CA VAL A 305 24.40 -15.62 -24.47
C VAL A 305 24.90 -17.07 -24.42
N TYR A 306 24.07 -18.00 -23.95
CA TYR A 306 24.41 -19.43 -23.98
C TYR A 306 24.61 -19.94 -25.41
N ALA A 307 23.68 -19.62 -26.31
CA ALA A 307 23.73 -20.01 -27.71
C ALA A 307 24.91 -19.38 -28.46
N GLU A 308 25.20 -18.09 -28.22
CA GLU A 308 26.38 -17.39 -28.78
C GLU A 308 27.69 -18.08 -28.36
N ARG A 309 27.76 -18.59 -27.13
CA ARG A 309 28.97 -19.23 -26.57
C ARG A 309 29.14 -20.69 -27.01
N HIS A 310 28.03 -21.39 -27.24
CA HIS A 310 28.01 -22.80 -27.67
C HIS A 310 27.69 -22.96 -29.17
N ALA A 311 27.70 -21.86 -29.92
CA ALA A 311 27.54 -21.91 -31.36
C ALA A 311 28.67 -22.75 -31.96
N PRO A 312 28.37 -23.68 -32.89
CA PRO A 312 29.41 -24.39 -33.61
C PRO A 312 30.30 -23.38 -34.35
N PRO A 313 31.62 -23.63 -34.42
CA PRO A 313 32.53 -22.73 -35.10
C PRO A 313 32.06 -22.53 -36.54
N THR A 314 31.96 -21.27 -36.97
CA THR A 314 31.59 -20.92 -38.34
C THR A 314 32.52 -21.68 -39.29
N PRO A 315 32.00 -22.45 -40.26
CA PRO A 315 32.86 -23.15 -41.20
C PRO A 315 33.76 -22.09 -41.87
N GLN A 316 35.08 -22.27 -41.72
CA GLN A 316 36.03 -21.41 -42.39
C GLN A 316 35.72 -21.45 -43.89
N PRO A 317 35.63 -20.31 -44.58
CA PRO A 317 35.54 -20.33 -46.03
C PRO A 317 36.73 -21.14 -46.53
N ALA A 318 36.44 -22.23 -47.25
CA ALA A 318 37.47 -23.05 -47.86
C ALA A 318 38.42 -22.12 -48.62
N ALA A 319 39.72 -22.29 -48.40
CA ALA A 319 40.75 -21.51 -49.06
C ALA A 319 40.44 -21.50 -50.58
N PRO A 320 40.50 -20.33 -51.25
CA PRO A 320 40.22 -20.26 -52.67
C PRO A 320 41.16 -21.22 -53.39
N ILE A 321 40.56 -22.18 -54.11
CA ILE A 321 41.28 -23.08 -55.01
C ILE A 321 42.02 -22.18 -56.02
N PRO A 322 43.33 -22.38 -56.27
CA PRO A 322 44.06 -21.56 -57.23
C PRO A 322 43.42 -21.69 -58.61
N THR A 323 42.97 -20.57 -59.15
CA THR A 323 42.45 -20.44 -60.51
C THR A 323 43.57 -20.79 -61.50
N ALA A 324 43.38 -21.84 -62.29
CA ALA A 324 44.16 -22.01 -63.52
C ALA A 324 43.51 -21.15 -64.62
N GLU A 325 44.27 -20.19 -65.15
CA GLU A 325 44.05 -19.53 -66.46
C GLU A 325 44.00 -20.61 -67.56
N ALA A 326 43.30 -20.56 -68.71
CA ALA A 326 42.39 -19.67 -69.48
C ALA A 326 42.07 -20.48 -70.80
N PRO A 327 41.41 -20.01 -71.90
CA PRO A 327 40.63 -18.80 -72.16
C PRO A 327 39.25 -18.98 -72.88
N ALA A 328 38.46 -17.89 -72.85
CA ALA A 328 37.54 -17.29 -73.82
C ALA A 328 36.71 -18.11 -74.84
N THR A 329 35.39 -17.84 -74.91
CA THR A 329 34.70 -17.33 -76.13
C THR A 329 33.39 -16.60 -75.75
N GLU A 330 33.12 -15.51 -76.46
CA GLU A 330 32.07 -14.50 -76.33
C GLU A 330 30.67 -14.92 -76.84
N ALA A 331 29.63 -14.21 -76.37
CA ALA A 331 28.49 -13.60 -77.13
C ALA A 331 27.25 -13.48 -76.21
N GLU A 332 26.97 -12.28 -75.70
CA GLU A 332 25.90 -11.34 -76.14
C GLU A 332 24.45 -11.84 -75.91
N THR A 333 23.75 -11.29 -74.89
CA THR A 333 22.63 -10.30 -74.94
C THR A 333 21.33 -10.87 -75.56
N ASP A 334 20.11 -10.71 -75.02
CA ASP A 334 19.55 -9.52 -74.40
C ASP A 334 18.14 -9.80 -73.77
N GLN A 335 17.71 -8.84 -72.96
CA GLN A 335 16.33 -8.35 -72.74
C GLN A 335 15.33 -8.98 -71.74
N HIS A 336 14.97 -8.08 -70.81
CA HIS A 336 13.86 -8.01 -69.86
C HIS A 336 12.44 -8.24 -70.44
N THR A 337 11.51 -8.69 -69.59
CA THR A 337 10.23 -8.00 -69.26
C THR A 337 9.62 -8.60 -67.98
N ALA A 338 9.17 -7.76 -67.05
CA ALA A 338 8.25 -8.11 -65.94
C ALA A 338 6.84 -7.57 -66.28
N PRO A 339 5.73 -8.09 -65.69
CA PRO A 339 5.14 -7.37 -64.56
C PRO A 339 4.30 -8.22 -63.54
N GLN A 340 3.71 -7.49 -62.58
CA GLN A 340 3.16 -7.84 -61.26
C GLN A 340 1.82 -8.65 -61.16
N LEU A 341 1.67 -9.30 -59.98
CA LEU A 341 0.50 -9.59 -59.08
C LEU A 341 -0.94 -9.18 -59.49
N PRO A 342 -1.98 -9.96 -59.10
CA PRO A 342 -2.71 -9.69 -57.82
C PRO A 342 -3.39 -10.89 -57.08
N GLN A 343 -3.65 -10.73 -55.77
CA GLN A 343 -4.70 -11.39 -54.93
C GLN A 343 -6.02 -10.58 -54.99
N PRO A 344 -7.20 -10.85 -54.30
CA PRO A 344 -7.67 -11.94 -53.39
C PRO A 344 -9.15 -12.43 -53.62
N ALA A 345 -9.68 -13.34 -52.77
CA ALA A 345 -11.05 -13.41 -52.15
C ALA A 345 -11.31 -14.84 -51.56
N ASP A 346 -11.49 -15.03 -50.23
CA ASP A 346 -12.75 -15.18 -49.44
C ASP A 346 -13.58 -16.46 -49.79
N GLN A 347 -14.23 -17.27 -48.94
CA GLN A 347 -14.58 -17.33 -47.50
C GLN A 347 -15.26 -18.71 -47.17
N HIS A 348 -15.20 -19.13 -45.89
CA HIS A 348 -16.14 -19.99 -45.08
C HIS A 348 -16.50 -21.44 -45.53
N ASP A 349 -16.68 -22.47 -44.69
CA ASP A 349 -17.25 -22.68 -43.33
C ASP A 349 -16.54 -23.88 -42.61
N ALA A 350 -16.15 -23.82 -41.32
CA ALA A 350 -16.89 -24.16 -40.08
C ALA A 350 -17.25 -25.66 -39.88
N GLU A 351 -16.63 -26.36 -38.91
CA GLU A 351 -17.31 -27.14 -37.85
C GLU A 351 -16.35 -27.58 -36.72
N ALA A 352 -16.89 -27.73 -35.51
CA ALA A 352 -16.24 -27.79 -34.19
C ALA A 352 -16.03 -29.24 -33.65
N PRO A 353 -15.42 -29.45 -32.46
CA PRO A 353 -14.72 -30.67 -32.06
C PRO A 353 -15.51 -31.58 -31.09
N PRO A 354 -14.96 -32.75 -30.69
CA PRO A 354 -15.32 -33.33 -29.40
C PRO A 354 -14.16 -33.42 -28.40
N ARG A 355 -14.57 -33.18 -27.14
CA ARG A 355 -13.83 -33.28 -25.89
C ARG A 355 -13.61 -34.74 -25.51
N GLY A 356 -12.43 -35.07 -24.96
CA GLY A 356 -12.13 -36.32 -24.28
C GLY A 356 -11.84 -36.08 -22.81
N ASN A 357 -12.72 -36.55 -21.93
CA ASN A 357 -12.56 -36.62 -20.49
C ASN A 357 -11.49 -37.66 -20.12
N VAL A 358 -10.56 -37.32 -19.21
CA VAL A 358 -9.76 -38.32 -18.49
C VAL A 358 -9.70 -37.96 -17.01
N THR A 359 -10.31 -38.83 -16.21
CA THR A 359 -10.26 -38.88 -14.74
C THR A 359 -9.00 -39.66 -14.31
N PRO A 360 -8.37 -39.28 -13.19
CA PRO A 360 -7.95 -40.30 -12.21
C PRO A 360 -8.32 -39.86 -10.78
N SER A 361 -9.21 -40.58 -10.10
CA SER A 361 -8.92 -41.72 -9.21
C SER A 361 -8.07 -41.34 -7.99
N VAL A 362 -8.76 -41.09 -6.87
CA VAL A 362 -8.22 -40.78 -5.54
C VAL A 362 -8.00 -42.10 -4.80
N ALA A 363 -6.74 -42.47 -4.56
CA ALA A 363 -6.40 -43.52 -3.62
C ALA A 363 -6.10 -42.90 -2.25
N SER A 364 -6.94 -43.24 -1.27
CA SER A 364 -6.69 -43.04 0.15
C SER A 364 -5.46 -43.83 0.60
N SER A 365 -4.60 -43.20 1.39
CA SER A 365 -3.69 -43.91 2.28
C SER A 365 -3.59 -43.15 3.58
N ALA A 366 -4.10 -43.79 4.63
CA ALA A 366 -3.98 -43.39 6.01
C ALA A 366 -2.50 -43.38 6.43
N ASN A 367 -2.09 -42.35 7.16
CA ASN A 367 -0.88 -42.39 7.97
C ASN A 367 -1.11 -41.67 9.30
N LEU A 368 -1.13 -42.51 10.34
CA LEU A 368 -0.51 -42.37 11.66
C LEU A 368 -0.20 -40.94 12.16
N ALA A 369 -0.78 -40.62 13.32
CA ALA A 369 -0.48 -39.46 14.14
C ALA A 369 1.03 -39.35 14.48
N PRO A 370 1.61 -38.13 14.45
CA PRO A 370 2.89 -37.87 15.11
C PRO A 370 2.70 -37.33 16.54
N ALA A 371 3.58 -37.81 17.41
CA ALA A 371 3.71 -37.49 18.82
C ALA A 371 3.97 -36.00 19.12
N PHE A 372 3.53 -35.56 20.29
CA PHE A 372 3.82 -34.24 20.87
C PHE A 372 5.33 -33.94 20.94
N PRO A 373 5.79 -32.72 20.62
CA PRO A 373 7.17 -32.31 20.87
C PRO A 373 7.41 -31.98 22.36
N PRO A 374 8.64 -32.18 22.89
CA PRO A 374 9.00 -31.79 24.25
C PRO A 374 9.11 -30.25 24.41
N PRO A 375 9.02 -29.71 25.64
CA PRO A 375 9.03 -28.27 25.88
C PRO A 375 10.42 -27.64 25.59
N PRO A 376 10.47 -26.36 25.17
CA PRO A 376 11.71 -25.70 24.79
C PRO A 376 12.59 -25.33 26.01
N VAL A 377 13.90 -25.51 25.83
CA VAL A 377 14.98 -25.12 26.74
C VAL A 377 15.09 -23.59 26.82
N ALA A 378 15.37 -23.06 28.02
CA ALA A 378 15.52 -21.63 28.28
C ALA A 378 16.62 -20.98 27.42
N PRO A 379 16.44 -19.72 26.96
CA PRO A 379 17.42 -19.01 26.14
C PRO A 379 18.64 -18.54 26.96
N PRO A 380 19.83 -18.44 26.34
CA PRO A 380 21.03 -17.96 27.02
C PRO A 380 21.00 -16.45 27.29
N THR A 381 21.55 -16.05 28.43
CA THR A 381 21.69 -14.66 28.89
C THR A 381 22.67 -13.88 28.00
N ILE A 382 22.24 -12.74 27.45
CA ILE A 382 23.07 -11.84 26.64
C ILE A 382 23.72 -10.77 27.54
N PRO A 383 25.04 -10.52 27.44
CA PRO A 383 25.70 -9.43 28.17
C PRO A 383 25.35 -8.04 27.59
N PRO A 384 25.38 -6.97 28.41
CA PRO A 384 24.98 -5.63 27.96
C PRO A 384 25.97 -5.02 26.95
N PRO A 385 25.50 -4.15 26.03
CA PRO A 385 26.32 -3.55 24.98
C PRO A 385 27.23 -2.42 25.50
N PRO A 386 28.39 -2.18 24.86
CA PRO A 386 29.31 -1.11 25.23
C PRO A 386 28.77 0.28 24.83
N GLN A 387 29.02 1.28 25.68
CA GLN A 387 28.59 2.66 25.49
C GLN A 387 29.40 3.37 24.37
N LEU A 388 28.69 4.06 23.47
CA LEU A 388 29.28 4.84 22.38
C LEU A 388 29.55 6.30 22.82
N PRO A 389 30.68 6.92 22.40
CA PRO A 389 30.99 8.33 22.66
C PRO A 389 30.12 9.31 21.85
N PRO A 390 30.04 10.60 22.27
CA PRO A 390 29.09 11.57 21.73
C PRO A 390 29.32 11.96 20.26
N ALA A 391 28.22 12.18 19.54
CA ALA A 391 28.19 12.43 18.10
C ALA A 391 28.57 13.87 17.70
N PRO A 392 29.24 14.08 16.54
CA PRO A 392 29.49 15.41 15.97
C PRO A 392 28.23 16.02 15.32
N PRO A 393 28.19 17.36 15.11
CA PRO A 393 26.99 18.08 14.67
C PRO A 393 26.55 17.73 13.24
N ALA A 394 25.22 17.71 13.05
CA ALA A 394 24.54 17.19 11.87
C ALA A 394 24.77 18.02 10.58
N PRO A 395 24.94 17.36 9.42
CA PRO A 395 24.94 18.03 8.13
C PRO A 395 23.52 18.46 7.72
N ARG A 396 23.43 19.63 7.08
CA ARG A 396 22.18 20.28 6.62
C ARG A 396 21.34 19.40 5.69
N ALA A 397 20.04 19.33 5.95
CA ALA A 397 19.06 18.51 5.23
C ALA A 397 18.96 18.85 3.72
N PRO A 398 18.86 17.85 2.82
CA PRO A 398 18.61 18.09 1.40
C PRO A 398 17.12 18.39 1.11
N ARG A 399 16.92 19.43 0.28
CA ARG A 399 15.66 20.09 -0.12
C ARG A 399 14.57 19.15 -0.69
N GLN A 400 13.35 19.26 -0.16
CA GLN A 400 12.08 18.60 -0.55
C GLN A 400 11.48 18.97 -1.94
N ARG A 401 12.27 19.19 -3.00
CA ARG A 401 11.76 19.76 -4.28
C ARG A 401 11.32 18.78 -5.38
N ARG A 402 11.27 17.45 -5.17
CA ARG A 402 11.10 16.47 -6.27
C ARG A 402 9.69 15.95 -6.58
N TRP A 403 8.67 16.21 -5.76
CA TRP A 403 7.35 15.56 -5.89
C TRP A 403 6.33 16.28 -6.78
N VAL A 404 6.53 17.59 -7.01
CA VAL A 404 5.62 18.39 -7.87
C VAL A 404 5.66 17.90 -9.32
N ASP A 405 6.79 17.36 -9.77
CA ASP A 405 6.97 16.90 -11.15
C ASP A 405 6.22 15.59 -11.44
N THR A 406 6.15 14.67 -10.48
CA THR A 406 5.42 13.40 -10.63
C THR A 406 3.91 13.62 -10.78
N LEU A 407 3.34 14.58 -10.03
CA LEU A 407 1.93 14.96 -10.15
C LEU A 407 1.61 15.75 -11.42
N ARG A 408 2.54 16.60 -11.87
CA ARG A 408 2.40 17.32 -13.14
C ARG A 408 2.31 16.34 -14.32
N MET A 409 3.03 15.21 -14.26
CA MET A 409 2.97 14.17 -15.28
C MET A 409 1.65 13.38 -15.28
N LEU A 410 1.08 13.10 -14.11
CA LEU A 410 -0.22 12.42 -14.02
C LEU A 410 -1.38 13.31 -14.48
N ARG A 411 -1.32 14.63 -14.26
CA ARG A 411 -2.32 15.59 -14.80
C ARG A 411 -2.27 15.70 -16.32
N ARG A 412 -1.09 15.76 -16.94
CA ARG A 412 -0.95 15.87 -18.40
C ARG A 412 -1.47 14.65 -19.18
N ARG A 413 -1.71 13.52 -18.51
CA ARG A 413 -2.34 12.31 -19.07
C ARG A 413 -3.88 12.34 -19.07
N ARG A 414 -4.50 13.31 -18.40
CA ARG A 414 -5.96 13.51 -18.38
C ARG A 414 -6.45 14.56 -19.37
N GLU A 415 -5.54 15.35 -19.91
CA GLU A 415 -5.79 16.44 -20.87
C GLU A 415 -5.44 16.03 -22.31
N ARG A 416 -5.13 14.75 -22.55
CA ARG A 416 -4.93 14.11 -23.84
C ARG A 416 -5.69 12.81 -23.84
#